data_AF-A0A946ITX4-F1
#
_entry.id   AF-A0A946ITX4-F1
#
_cell.length_a   1.000
_cell.length_b   1.000
_cell.length_c   1.000
_cell.angle_alpha   90.00
_cell.angle_beta   90.00
_cell.angle_gamma   90.00
#
_symmetry.space_group_name_H-M   'P 1'
#
loop_
_entity.id
_entity.type
_entity.pdbx_description
1 polymer ?
#
loop_
_entity_poly.entity_id
_entity_poly.type
_entity_poly.pdbx_seq_one_letter_code
_entity_poly.pdbx_strand_id
1 'polypeptide(L)'
;AAEKKDGETDEQFIYKTRKKGFGEFKSEFWNLSKEIREGIGKELESKTDFLFDKLAVENTRADVVKTVQQTPISPDLDAEIKACV
;
A
#
# COMPACT_ATOMS: atom_id res chain seq x y z
N ALA A 1 -10.34 -21.94 18.98
CA ALA A 1 -10.31 -22.95 17.90
C ALA A 1 -11.56 -22.95 16.99
N ALA A 2 -12.71 -22.42 17.43
CA ALA A 2 -13.98 -22.49 16.67
C ALA A 2 -14.09 -21.59 15.41
N GLU A 3 -13.09 -20.73 15.12
CA GLU A 3 -13.11 -19.86 13.93
C GLU A 3 -12.35 -20.42 12.72
N LYS A 4 -11.65 -21.55 12.89
CA LYS A 4 -11.00 -22.24 11.79
C LYS A 4 -12.08 -22.98 11.01
N LYS A 5 -12.22 -22.65 9.72
CA LYS A 5 -13.21 -23.30 8.85
C LYS A 5 -12.73 -24.70 8.48
N ASP A 6 -13.67 -25.59 8.21
CA ASP A 6 -13.33 -26.93 7.76
C ASP A 6 -12.66 -26.88 6.38
N GLY A 7 -11.49 -27.51 6.25
CA GLY A 7 -10.62 -27.41 5.07
C GLY A 7 -9.70 -26.18 4.97
N GLU A 8 -9.75 -25.24 5.92
CA GLU A 8 -8.82 -24.10 5.97
C GLU A 8 -7.43 -24.55 6.45
N THR A 9 -6.36 -24.21 5.72
CA THR A 9 -4.99 -24.51 6.18
C THR A 9 -4.62 -23.64 7.37
N ASP A 10 -3.59 -24.05 8.13
CA ASP A 10 -3.12 -23.25 9.26
C ASP A 10 -2.60 -21.87 8.80
N GLU A 11 -1.92 -21.79 7.65
CA GLU A 11 -1.42 -20.54 7.09
C GLU A 11 -2.56 -19.60 6.70
N GLN A 12 -3.63 -20.13 6.08
CA GLN A 12 -4.82 -19.35 5.73
C GLN A 12 -5.52 -18.83 6.98
N PHE A 13 -5.68 -19.69 7.99
CA PHE A 13 -6.27 -19.32 9.27
C PHE A 13 -5.45 -18.22 9.98
N ILE A 14 -4.12 -18.37 10.05
CA ILE A 14 -3.22 -17.37 10.64
C ILE A 14 -3.27 -16.06 9.84
N TYR A 15 -3.19 -16.12 8.52
CA TYR A 15 -3.24 -14.95 7.65
C TYR A 15 -4.56 -14.17 7.80
N LYS A 16 -5.69 -14.87 7.89
CA LYS A 16 -7.02 -14.29 8.16
C LYS A 16 -7.08 -13.66 9.54
N THR A 17 -6.67 -14.40 10.56
CA THR A 17 -6.82 -13.99 11.97
C THR A 17 -5.90 -12.82 12.32
N ARG A 18 -4.71 -12.73 11.72
CA ARG A 18 -3.79 -11.59 11.88
C ARG A 18 -4.46 -10.25 11.61
N LYS A 19 -5.33 -10.17 10.59
CA LYS A 19 -6.00 -8.91 10.22
C LYS A 19 -7.01 -8.43 11.27
N LYS A 20 -7.53 -9.34 12.11
CA LYS A 20 -8.49 -8.99 13.18
C LYS A 20 -7.83 -8.22 14.31
N GLY A 21 -6.60 -8.57 14.69
CA GLY A 21 -5.87 -7.89 15.77
C GLY A 21 -5.54 -6.42 15.49
N PHE A 22 -5.52 -6.01 14.21
CA PHE A 22 -5.29 -4.62 13.85
C PHE A 22 -6.55 -3.74 13.96
N GLY A 23 -7.74 -4.34 14.09
CA GLY A 23 -9.01 -3.60 14.07
C GLY A 23 -9.11 -2.54 15.18
N GLU A 24 -8.72 -2.90 16.40
CA GLU A 24 -8.78 -2.03 17.58
C GLU A 24 -7.85 -0.81 17.45
N PHE A 25 -6.67 -1.01 16.86
CA PHE A 25 -5.67 0.05 16.66
C PHE A 25 -5.88 0.83 15.37
N LYS A 26 -6.82 0.43 14.51
CA LYS A 26 -6.96 1.00 13.16
C LYS A 26 -7.20 2.51 13.20
N SER A 27 -8.10 2.98 14.06
CA SER A 27 -8.41 4.42 14.17
C SER A 27 -7.19 5.22 14.64
N GLU A 28 -6.52 4.75 15.70
CA GLU A 28 -5.32 5.40 16.24
C GLU A 28 -4.19 5.44 15.20
N PHE A 29 -4.02 4.35 14.45
CA PHE A 29 -3.03 4.25 13.38
C PHE A 29 -3.32 5.23 12.21
N TRP A 30 -4.58 5.37 11.80
CA TRP A 30 -4.93 6.34 10.73
C TRP A 30 -4.83 7.79 11.20
N ASN A 31 -5.03 8.04 12.50
CA ASN A 31 -4.99 9.37 13.11
C ASN A 31 -3.65 9.69 13.78
N LEU A 32 -2.56 9.00 13.39
CA LEU A 32 -1.21 9.34 13.85
C LEU A 32 -0.90 10.82 13.62
N SER A 33 -0.15 11.40 14.56
CA SER A 33 0.25 12.81 14.47
C SER A 33 1.05 13.07 13.19
N LYS A 34 0.99 14.32 12.71
CA LYS A 34 1.74 14.76 11.52
C LYS A 34 3.23 14.44 11.65
N GLU A 35 3.82 14.70 12.81
CA GLU A 35 5.24 14.43 13.10
C GLU A 35 5.60 12.95 12.89
N ILE A 36 4.80 12.03 13.42
CA ILE A 36 5.05 10.58 13.27
C ILE A 36 4.92 10.18 11.80
N ARG A 37 3.89 10.67 11.12
CA ARG A 37 3.66 10.38 9.69
C ARG A 37 4.81 10.88 8.82
N GLU A 38 5.33 12.07 9.11
CA GLU A 38 6.48 12.65 8.40
C GLU A 38 7.76 11.85 8.66
N GLY A 39 7.99 11.39 9.89
CA GLY A 39 9.11 10.51 10.22
C GLY A 39 9.09 9.20 9.42
N ILE A 40 7.93 8.53 9.39
CA ILE A 40 7.73 7.31 8.58
C ILE A 40 7.93 7.60 7.09
N GLY A 41 7.33 8.68 6.59
CA GLY A 41 7.45 9.08 5.19
C GLY A 41 8.90 9.29 4.77
N LYS A 42 9.68 10.01 5.58
CA LYS A 42 11.10 10.25 5.33
C LYS A 42 11.93 8.99 5.28
N GLU A 43 11.67 8.03 6.18
CA GLU A 43 12.40 6.75 6.18
C GLU A 43 12.06 5.91 4.94
N LEU A 44 10.79 5.89 4.53
CA LEU A 44 10.35 5.21 3.31
C LEU A 44 10.97 5.84 2.07
N GLU A 45 10.91 7.17 1.94
CA GLU A 45 11.53 7.93 0.86
C GLU A 45 13.03 7.62 0.76
N SER A 46 13.75 7.70 1.88
CA SER A 46 15.19 7.41 1.91
C SER A 46 15.54 5.99 1.44
N LYS A 47 14.71 4.99 1.78
CA LYS A 47 14.90 3.60 1.34
C LYS A 47 14.58 3.44 -0.14
N THR A 48 13.55 4.11 -0.63
CA THR A 48 13.19 4.10 -2.05
C THR A 48 14.29 4.73 -2.89
N ASP A 49 14.78 5.91 -2.49
CA ASP A 49 15.89 6.60 -3.15
C ASP A 49 17.13 5.70 -3.19
N PHE A 50 17.52 5.11 -2.05
CA PHE A 50 18.63 4.16 -1.99
C PHE A 50 18.50 3.01 -3.00
N LEU A 51 17.30 2.43 -3.15
CA LEU A 51 17.08 1.36 -4.11
C LEU A 51 17.15 1.86 -5.56
N PHE A 52 16.63 3.06 -5.84
CA PHE A 52 16.65 3.66 -7.18
C PHE A 52 18.07 3.96 -7.63
N ASP A 53 18.92 4.46 -6.72
CA ASP A 53 20.33 4.68 -6.95
C ASP A 53 21.05 3.36 -7.25
N LYS A 54 20.80 2.31 -6.43
CA LYS A 54 21.43 1.00 -6.61
C LYS A 54 21.01 0.30 -7.90
N LEU A 55 19.80 0.55 -8.37
CA LEU A 55 19.28 0.02 -9.62
C LEU A 55 19.59 0.92 -10.83
N ALA A 56 20.36 1.99 -10.65
CA ALA A 56 20.72 2.96 -11.69
C ALA A 56 19.48 3.48 -12.46
N VAL A 57 18.38 3.74 -11.73
CA VAL A 57 17.12 4.21 -12.30
C VAL A 57 17.22 5.68 -12.73
N GLU A 58 18.18 6.43 -12.20
CA GLU A 58 18.42 7.82 -12.56
C GLU A 58 18.51 8.01 -14.08
N ASN A 59 17.92 9.09 -14.60
CA ASN A 59 17.92 9.46 -16.02
C ASN A 59 17.24 8.49 -17.01
N THR A 60 16.59 7.42 -16.55
CA THR A 60 15.90 6.45 -17.43
C THR A 60 14.50 6.87 -17.91
N ARG A 61 14.04 8.07 -17.53
CA ARG A 61 12.68 8.55 -17.86
C ARG A 61 12.39 8.52 -19.36
N ALA A 62 13.36 8.90 -20.20
CA ALA A 62 13.20 8.90 -21.65
C ALA A 62 12.96 7.48 -22.20
N ASP A 63 13.65 6.49 -21.66
CA ASP A 63 13.49 5.09 -22.04
C ASP A 63 12.12 4.55 -21.63
N VAL A 64 11.65 4.90 -20.42
CA VAL A 64 10.30 4.52 -19.96
C VAL A 64 9.23 5.11 -20.87
N VAL A 65 9.32 6.39 -21.22
CA VAL A 65 8.35 7.04 -22.13
C VAL A 65 8.34 6.39 -23.52
N LYS A 66 9.50 5.95 -24.02
CA LYS A 66 9.61 5.27 -25.31
C LYS A 66 9.06 3.85 -25.28
N THR A 67 9.22 3.14 -24.18
CA THR A 67 8.99 1.68 -24.11
C THR A 67 7.67 1.28 -23.47
N VAL A 68 7.09 2.14 -22.62
CA VAL A 68 5.86 1.85 -21.89
C VAL A 68 4.70 2.63 -22.50
N GLN A 69 3.67 1.92 -22.95
CA GLN A 69 2.39 2.54 -23.30
C GLN A 69 1.64 2.87 -22.01
N GLN A 70 1.54 4.16 -21.71
CA GLN A 70 0.76 4.64 -20.57
C GLN A 70 -0.71 4.62 -20.93
N THR A 71 -1.52 3.87 -20.18
CA THR A 71 -2.98 3.96 -20.28
C THR A 71 -3.44 5.18 -19.46
N PRO A 72 -3.93 6.26 -20.09
CA PRO A 72 -4.46 7.39 -19.35
C PRO A 72 -5.76 6.96 -18.68
N ILE A 73 -5.70 6.73 -17.36
CA ILE A 73 -6.89 6.50 -16.53
C ILE A 73 -7.31 7.88 -16.00
N SER A 74 -8.38 8.43 -16.56
CA SER A 74 -9.02 9.61 -15.99
C SER A 74 -9.98 9.15 -14.88
N PRO A 75 -9.98 9.81 -13.71
CA PRO A 75 -10.93 9.47 -12.66
C PRO A 75 -12.36 9.74 -13.16
N ASP A 76 -13.23 8.74 -13.03
CA ASP A 76 -14.67 8.91 -13.23
C ASP A 76 -15.26 9.42 -11.91
N LEU A 77 -15.42 10.73 -11.79
CA LEU A 77 -15.88 11.37 -10.56
C LEU A 77 -17.26 10.88 -10.13
N ASP A 78 -18.15 10.58 -11.07
CA ASP A 78 -19.51 10.11 -10.75
C ASP A 78 -19.47 8.69 -10.18
N ALA A 79 -18.63 7.82 -10.74
CA ALA A 79 -18.42 6.46 -10.24
C ALA A 79 -17.73 6.45 -8.86
N GLU A 80 -16.72 7.30 -8.65
CA GLU A 80 -15.97 7.40 -7.39
C GLU A 80 -16.86 7.93 -6.25
N ILE A 81 -17.68 8.96 -6.52
CA ILE A 81 -18.64 9.49 -5.54
C ILE A 81 -19.66 8.40 -5.17
N LYS A 82 -20.20 7.67 -6.16
CA LYS A 82 -21.14 6.58 -5.91
C LYS A 82 -20.54 5.44 -5.08
N ALA A 83 -19.25 5.16 -5.21
CA ALA A 83 -18.57 4.12 -4.44
C ALA A 83 -18.34 4.49 -2.96
N CYS A 84 -18.41 5.78 -2.64
CA CYS A 84 -18.20 6.32 -1.30
C CYS A 84 -19.50 6.49 -0.48
N VAL A 85 -20.67 6.30 -1.10
CA VAL A 85 -22.01 6.36 -0.47
C VAL A 85 -22.55 4.95 -0.26
#